data_AF-A0AB73KW37-F1
#
_entry.id   AF-A0AB73KW37-F1
#
_cell.length_a   1.000
_cell.length_b   1.000
_cell.length_c   1.000
_cell.angle_alpha   90.00
_cell.angle_beta   90.00
_cell.angle_gamma   90.00
#
_symmetry.space_group_name_H-M   'P 1'
#
loop_
_entity.id
_entity.type
_entity.pdbx_description
1 polymer ?
#
loop_
_entity_poly.entity_id
_entity_poly.type
_entity_poly.pdbx_seq_one_letter_code
_entity_poly.pdbx_strand_id
1 'polypeptide(L)'
;MSRTRALLAALVLAASVLLGAGAPASQADDPPPPSFALPLSLDLHDGVIQKFGGTYYAYGTQYRCGFQWQVPSTWCGFGASSAPSLAGPWSTPVRLFSPADTDPWTSTTWQTECGGGSAYGCFNPRMLQRTGWGSDDGTFILWFNSPADYARNHANAYNAMGCNGPLGPCGPSAGPPHGSYVKPSLTICAANGDFGFIASATPGARPALVCTMPGSAALNIEELNTWGVGGDGTGVQGVAGLAHIESPGGWYDAAAGRYVLTYSDANCGYCTGTGTGYATAPSLYGTWTAPVNLGFGQPANGRRVFSANSCGGQPRTVSLMDGQAFQGIDLWTGSRNETAAGAIFVPLTFGTATGTPGDGGVWRPPLTLDC
;
A
#
# COMPACT_ATOMS: atom_id res chain seq x y z
N MET A 1 -24.54 72.71 4.31
CA MET A 1 -23.23 72.10 3.98
C MET A 1 -22.61 71.56 5.26
N SER A 2 -22.57 70.25 5.55
CA SER A 2 -21.68 69.71 6.63
C SER A 2 -21.71 68.19 6.87
N ARG A 3 -22.72 67.41 6.45
CA ARG A 3 -22.77 65.98 6.87
C ARG A 3 -22.69 64.92 5.76
N THR A 4 -23.00 65.28 4.51
CA THR A 4 -23.01 64.34 3.39
C THR A 4 -21.65 64.09 2.74
N ARG A 5 -20.68 65.01 2.92
CA ARG A 5 -19.31 64.85 2.36
C ARG A 5 -18.39 63.96 3.23
N ALA A 6 -18.70 63.78 4.51
CA ALA A 6 -17.90 62.95 5.41
C ALA A 6 -18.14 61.44 5.22
N LEU A 7 -19.36 61.04 4.83
CA LEU A 7 -19.72 59.64 4.61
C LEU A 7 -19.15 59.03 3.32
N LEU A 8 -18.98 59.83 2.26
CA LEU A 8 -18.36 59.35 1.01
C LEU A 8 -16.83 59.19 1.12
N ALA A 9 -16.16 59.97 1.96
CA ALA A 9 -14.71 59.84 2.16
C ALA A 9 -14.33 58.59 2.99
N ALA A 10 -15.19 58.17 3.93
CA ALA A 10 -14.96 56.97 4.74
C ALA A 10 -15.18 55.66 3.97
N LEU A 11 -16.10 55.64 3.00
CA LEU A 11 -16.37 54.46 2.17
C LEU A 11 -15.28 54.18 1.12
N VAL A 12 -14.60 55.22 0.62
CA VAL A 12 -13.50 55.04 -0.36
C VAL A 12 -12.21 54.56 0.32
N LEU A 13 -11.98 54.91 1.59
CA LEU A 13 -10.83 54.43 2.37
C LEU A 13 -11.00 53.00 2.89
N ALA A 14 -12.24 52.54 3.12
CA ALA A 14 -12.52 51.15 3.50
C ALA A 14 -12.45 50.17 2.32
N ALA A 15 -12.74 50.64 1.09
CA ALA A 15 -12.66 49.81 -0.12
C ALA A 15 -11.21 49.61 -0.63
N SER A 16 -10.27 50.48 -0.24
CA SER A 16 -8.86 50.38 -0.65
C SER A 16 -8.01 49.48 0.24
N VAL A 17 -8.49 49.10 1.43
CA VAL A 17 -7.84 48.11 2.31
C VAL A 17 -8.25 46.67 1.95
N LEU A 18 -9.36 46.47 1.24
CA LEU A 18 -9.85 45.15 0.81
C LEU A 18 -9.31 44.71 -0.57
N LEU A 19 -8.60 45.57 -1.29
CA LEU A 19 -7.99 45.25 -2.60
C LEU A 19 -6.49 44.92 -2.50
N GLY A 20 -5.92 44.93 -1.28
CA GLY A 20 -4.50 44.66 -1.01
C GLY A 20 -4.20 43.29 -0.39
N ALA A 21 -5.21 42.44 -0.19
CA ALA A 21 -4.98 41.04 0.15
C ALA A 21 -4.51 40.33 -1.13
N GLY A 22 -3.21 40.44 -1.41
CA GLY A 22 -2.56 39.60 -2.40
C GLY A 22 -2.99 38.16 -2.14
N ALA A 23 -3.45 37.48 -3.19
CA ALA A 23 -3.65 36.04 -3.14
C ALA A 23 -2.39 35.44 -2.49
N PRO A 24 -2.51 34.50 -1.53
CA PRO A 24 -1.34 33.82 -1.02
C PRO A 24 -0.57 33.33 -2.24
N ALA A 25 0.69 33.74 -2.34
CA ALA A 25 1.58 33.20 -3.35
C ALA A 25 1.43 31.68 -3.24
N SER A 26 1.06 31.01 -4.34
CA SER A 26 1.10 29.56 -4.40
C SER A 26 2.50 29.19 -3.94
N GLN A 27 2.60 28.56 -2.76
CA GLN A 27 3.83 27.91 -2.36
C GLN A 27 4.22 27.07 -3.57
N ALA A 28 5.38 27.36 -4.16
CA ALA A 28 5.94 26.45 -5.13
C ALA A 28 6.02 25.10 -4.40
N ASP A 29 5.38 24.07 -4.94
CA ASP A 29 5.41 22.74 -4.34
C ASP A 29 6.88 22.37 -4.10
N ASP A 30 7.22 22.10 -2.84
CA ASP A 30 8.55 21.62 -2.51
C ASP A 30 8.83 20.37 -3.36
N PRO A 31 10.04 20.21 -3.92
CA PRO A 31 10.35 19.03 -4.71
C PRO A 31 10.11 17.77 -3.87
N PRO A 32 9.64 16.66 -4.49
CA PRO A 32 9.45 15.41 -3.77
C PRO A 32 10.72 15.01 -3.00
N PRO A 33 10.59 14.39 -1.81
CA PRO A 33 11.75 13.88 -1.08
C PRO A 33 12.54 12.89 -1.94
N PRO A 34 13.84 12.66 -1.70
CA PRO A 34 14.61 11.69 -2.47
C PRO A 34 14.14 10.25 -2.22
N SER A 35 14.46 9.35 -3.15
CA SER A 35 14.36 7.91 -2.94
C SER A 35 15.33 7.44 -1.84
N PHE A 36 15.00 6.33 -1.18
CA PHE A 36 15.86 5.75 -0.16
C PHE A 36 15.73 4.21 -0.14
N ALA A 37 16.77 3.56 0.40
CA ALA A 37 16.80 2.11 0.57
C ALA A 37 16.76 1.75 2.07
N LEU A 38 16.05 0.68 2.41
CA LEU A 38 16.21 0.07 3.73
C LEU A 38 17.55 -0.68 3.81
N PRO A 39 18.26 -0.63 4.95
CA PRO A 39 19.45 -1.44 5.13
C PRO A 39 19.14 -2.93 5.01
N LEU A 40 19.92 -3.67 4.19
CA LEU A 40 19.81 -5.13 4.07
C LEU A 40 19.92 -5.87 5.41
N SER A 41 20.59 -5.24 6.38
CA SER A 41 20.73 -5.78 7.73
C SER A 41 19.39 -5.96 8.44
N LEU A 42 18.32 -5.24 8.03
CA LEU A 42 16.99 -5.35 8.62
C LEU A 42 16.25 -6.63 8.20
N ASP A 43 16.53 -7.21 7.02
CA ASP A 43 15.82 -8.40 6.52
C ASP A 43 14.29 -8.22 6.58
N LEU A 44 13.81 -7.08 6.08
CA LEU A 44 12.38 -6.72 6.03
C LEU A 44 11.99 -6.53 4.56
N HIS A 45 11.36 -7.54 4.00
CA HIS A 45 11.00 -7.60 2.58
C HIS A 45 9.49 -7.52 2.40
N ASP A 46 9.03 -7.33 1.15
CA ASP A 46 7.62 -7.40 0.72
C ASP A 46 6.64 -6.62 1.59
N GLY A 47 7.15 -5.55 2.17
CA GLY A 47 6.61 -4.88 3.33
C GLY A 47 5.99 -3.51 3.06
N VAL A 48 5.88 -2.71 4.11
CA VAL A 48 5.40 -1.32 4.06
C VAL A 48 6.16 -0.49 5.09
N ILE A 49 6.30 0.81 4.82
CA ILE A 49 6.72 1.78 5.85
C ILE A 49 5.53 2.68 6.16
N GLN A 50 5.27 2.88 7.44
CA GLN A 50 4.25 3.80 7.91
C GLN A 50 4.79 4.71 8.99
N LYS A 51 4.19 5.88 9.13
CA LYS A 51 4.49 6.80 10.21
C LYS A 51 3.34 6.80 11.20
N PHE A 52 3.63 6.46 12.46
CA PHE A 52 2.68 6.59 13.56
C PHE A 52 3.20 7.64 14.53
N GLY A 53 2.42 8.70 14.73
CA GLY A 53 2.90 9.89 15.43
C GLY A 53 4.15 10.47 14.76
N GLY A 54 5.24 10.58 15.52
CA GLY A 54 6.52 11.12 15.03
C GLY A 54 7.53 10.07 14.55
N THR A 55 7.17 8.79 14.49
CA THR A 55 8.13 7.69 14.27
C THR A 55 7.76 6.89 13.03
N TYR A 56 8.77 6.54 12.22
CA TYR A 56 8.62 5.66 11.07
C TYR A 56 8.81 4.21 11.50
N TYR A 57 8.01 3.33 10.92
CA TYR A 57 8.04 1.90 11.18
C TYR A 57 8.09 1.14 9.86
N ALA A 58 9.11 0.31 9.70
CA ALA A 58 9.25 -0.61 8.58
C ALA A 58 8.78 -1.99 9.02
N TYR A 59 7.93 -2.61 8.21
CA TYR A 59 7.40 -3.96 8.40
C TYR A 59 7.81 -4.81 7.22
N GLY A 60 8.11 -6.09 7.43
CA GLY A 60 8.45 -6.98 6.32
C GLY A 60 8.56 -8.45 6.72
N THR A 61 8.52 -9.33 5.74
CA THR A 61 8.84 -10.75 5.92
C THR A 61 10.34 -10.90 6.10
N GLN A 62 10.74 -11.82 6.97
CA GLN A 62 12.15 -12.15 7.22
C GLN A 62 12.53 -13.42 6.45
N TYR A 63 13.75 -13.49 5.91
CA TYR A 63 14.25 -14.64 5.14
C TYR A 63 15.54 -15.23 5.71
N ARG A 64 16.24 -14.51 6.59
CA ARG A 64 17.60 -14.84 7.05
C ARG A 64 17.71 -16.16 7.79
N CYS A 65 16.62 -16.69 8.35
CA CYS A 65 16.60 -18.02 8.97
C CYS A 65 16.62 -19.18 7.95
N GLY A 66 16.59 -18.88 6.64
CA GLY A 66 16.68 -19.86 5.56
C GLY A 66 15.35 -20.17 4.86
N PHE A 67 14.34 -19.31 4.97
CA PHE A 67 13.06 -19.51 4.28
C PHE A 67 13.25 -19.57 2.77
N GLN A 68 12.60 -20.53 2.11
CA GLN A 68 12.62 -20.70 0.66
C GLN A 68 11.19 -20.86 0.15
N TRP A 69 10.78 -19.99 -0.76
CA TRP A 69 9.47 -20.07 -1.37
C TRP A 69 9.33 -21.35 -2.22
N GLN A 70 8.15 -21.97 -2.15
CA GLN A 70 7.83 -23.24 -2.81
C GLN A 70 8.72 -24.41 -2.40
N VAL A 71 9.39 -24.33 -1.25
CA VAL A 71 10.16 -25.41 -0.63
C VAL A 71 9.84 -25.46 0.87
N PRO A 72 9.45 -26.61 1.43
CA PRO A 72 9.29 -26.74 2.87
C PRO A 72 10.58 -26.33 3.60
N SER A 73 10.52 -25.24 4.35
CA SER A 73 11.68 -24.59 4.97
C SER A 73 11.27 -23.78 6.20
N THR A 74 12.22 -23.38 7.05
CA THR A 74 11.92 -22.60 8.25
C THR A 74 11.35 -21.24 7.85
N TRP A 75 10.22 -20.83 8.43
CA TRP A 75 9.63 -19.52 8.17
C TRP A 75 10.06 -18.56 9.27
N CYS A 76 10.61 -17.41 8.90
CA CYS A 76 11.36 -16.59 9.85
C CYS A 76 10.49 -15.62 10.64
N GLY A 77 9.23 -15.48 10.27
CA GLY A 77 8.33 -14.50 10.87
C GLY A 77 8.27 -13.20 10.09
N PHE A 78 7.44 -12.30 10.60
CA PHE A 78 7.45 -10.90 10.23
C PHE A 78 8.24 -10.10 11.25
N GLY A 79 9.03 -9.14 10.76
CA GLY A 79 9.79 -8.21 11.57
C GLY A 79 9.21 -6.80 11.51
N ALA A 80 9.54 -6.00 12.52
CA ALA A 80 9.29 -4.57 12.56
C ALA A 80 10.51 -3.82 13.09
N SER A 81 10.84 -2.70 12.46
CA SER A 81 11.91 -1.79 12.87
C SER A 81 11.37 -0.37 12.91
N SER A 82 11.96 0.49 13.75
CA SER A 82 11.55 1.89 13.89
C SER A 82 12.71 2.85 13.67
N ALA A 83 12.41 4.06 13.21
CA ALA A 83 13.38 5.13 13.00
C ALA A 83 12.76 6.52 13.24
N PRO A 84 13.56 7.52 13.67
CA PRO A 84 13.10 8.90 13.78
C PRO A 84 13.02 9.61 12.41
N SER A 85 13.65 9.05 11.37
CA SER A 85 13.64 9.56 10.00
C SER A 85 13.70 8.40 9.00
N LEU A 86 13.30 8.62 7.75
CA LEU A 86 13.41 7.61 6.68
C LEU A 86 14.85 7.16 6.42
N ALA A 87 15.83 8.05 6.66
CA ALA A 87 17.25 7.76 6.55
C ALA A 87 17.80 6.95 7.76
N GLY A 88 16.97 6.71 8.79
CA GLY A 88 17.37 6.02 10.01
C GLY A 88 17.83 6.96 11.13
N PRO A 89 18.63 6.46 12.09
CA PRO A 89 19.01 5.05 12.23
C PRO A 89 17.79 4.17 12.50
N TRP A 90 17.75 3.00 11.85
CA TRP A 90 16.71 1.99 12.06
C TRP A 90 17.07 1.09 13.24
N SER A 91 16.11 0.81 14.11
CA SER A 91 16.30 -0.10 15.23
C SER A 91 16.53 -1.54 14.76
N THR A 92 17.13 -2.37 15.60
CA THR A 92 17.16 -3.82 15.32
C THR A 92 15.71 -4.32 15.15
N PRO A 93 15.42 -5.10 14.10
CA PRO A 93 14.10 -5.67 13.90
C PRO A 93 13.67 -6.53 15.09
N VAL A 94 12.45 -6.31 15.56
CA VAL A 94 11.77 -7.19 16.50
C VAL A 94 10.73 -8.01 15.77
N ARG A 95 10.49 -9.22 16.25
CA ARG A 95 9.52 -10.14 15.67
C ARG A 95 8.10 -9.79 16.13
N LEU A 96 7.15 -9.73 15.19
CA LEU A 96 5.76 -9.37 15.50
C LEU A 96 5.00 -10.49 16.24
N PHE A 97 5.23 -11.75 15.91
CA PHE A 97 4.71 -12.92 16.64
C PHE A 97 5.61 -14.14 16.39
N SER A 98 5.56 -15.16 17.25
CA SER A 98 6.42 -16.34 17.08
C SER A 98 5.90 -17.27 15.98
N PRO A 99 6.75 -17.77 15.06
CA PRO A 99 6.38 -18.89 14.19
C PRO A 99 5.90 -20.13 14.96
N ALA A 100 6.31 -20.31 16.22
CA ALA A 100 5.84 -21.41 17.06
C ALA A 100 4.47 -21.16 17.70
N ASP A 101 3.94 -19.93 17.61
CA ASP A 101 2.59 -19.63 18.11
C ASP A 101 1.55 -20.40 17.30
N THR A 102 0.44 -20.73 17.95
CA THR A 102 -0.69 -21.39 17.32
C THR A 102 -1.37 -20.45 16.33
N ASP A 103 -1.56 -20.92 15.09
CA ASP A 103 -2.56 -20.38 14.17
C ASP A 103 -3.95 -20.78 14.68
N PRO A 104 -4.78 -19.83 15.16
CA PRO A 104 -6.07 -20.15 15.75
C PRO A 104 -7.09 -20.71 14.75
N TRP A 105 -6.88 -20.50 13.44
CA TRP A 105 -7.78 -21.02 12.42
C TRP A 105 -7.59 -22.51 12.16
N THR A 106 -6.34 -22.93 11.96
CA THR A 106 -6.03 -24.35 11.68
C THR A 106 -5.73 -25.17 12.93
N SER A 107 -5.53 -24.52 14.09
CA SER A 107 -5.03 -25.14 15.32
C SER A 107 -3.64 -25.79 15.17
N THR A 108 -2.86 -25.37 14.17
CA THR A 108 -1.45 -25.74 13.99
C THR A 108 -0.53 -24.59 14.39
N THR A 109 0.77 -24.66 14.10
CA THR A 109 1.69 -23.51 14.33
C THR A 109 1.81 -22.68 13.06
N TRP A 110 2.14 -21.39 13.19
CA TRP A 110 2.50 -20.57 12.03
C TRP A 110 3.70 -21.13 11.26
N GLN A 111 4.59 -21.88 11.92
CA GLN A 111 5.70 -22.57 11.26
C GLN A 111 5.20 -23.75 10.41
N THR A 112 4.13 -24.43 10.80
CA THR A 112 3.45 -25.44 9.99
C THR A 112 2.75 -24.78 8.81
N GLU A 113 2.07 -23.67 9.05
CA GLU A 113 1.28 -22.96 8.05
C GLU A 113 2.14 -22.26 6.98
N CYS A 114 3.14 -21.50 7.42
CA CYS A 114 3.95 -20.60 6.59
C CYS A 114 5.30 -21.18 6.17
N GLY A 115 5.80 -22.23 6.85
CA GLY A 115 7.11 -22.80 6.59
C GLY A 115 7.05 -24.31 6.46
N GLY A 116 7.91 -25.09 7.11
CA GLY A 116 8.14 -26.51 6.84
C GLY A 116 6.95 -27.47 6.88
N GLY A 117 5.78 -27.07 7.37
CA GLY A 117 4.53 -27.84 7.20
C GLY A 117 3.80 -27.57 5.87
N SER A 118 4.23 -26.55 5.13
CA SER A 118 3.75 -26.14 3.81
C SER A 118 4.93 -25.74 2.91
N ALA A 119 4.68 -25.42 1.66
CA ALA A 119 5.68 -24.83 0.76
C ALA A 119 5.31 -23.39 0.39
N TYR A 120 4.23 -22.86 0.97
CA TYR A 120 3.56 -21.68 0.43
C TYR A 120 4.14 -20.37 0.93
N GLY A 121 4.62 -20.29 2.18
CA GLY A 121 5.01 -19.03 2.80
C GLY A 121 3.86 -18.31 3.50
N CYS A 122 4.20 -17.28 4.26
CA CYS A 122 3.29 -16.19 4.63
C CYS A 122 3.99 -14.88 4.35
N PHE A 123 3.26 -13.91 3.81
CA PHE A 123 3.82 -12.73 3.15
C PHE A 123 3.03 -11.46 3.46
N ASN A 124 3.57 -10.35 2.99
CA ASN A 124 2.92 -9.06 2.85
C ASN A 124 2.37 -8.53 4.18
N PRO A 125 3.21 -8.41 5.22
CA PRO A 125 2.76 -7.79 6.45
C PRO A 125 2.39 -6.33 6.18
N ARG A 126 1.19 -5.94 6.59
CA ARG A 126 0.69 -4.57 6.57
C ARG A 126 0.21 -4.22 7.97
N MET A 127 0.75 -3.16 8.54
CA MET A 127 0.24 -2.63 9.80
C MET A 127 -0.82 -1.59 9.51
N LEU A 128 -1.92 -1.58 10.26
CA LEU A 128 -2.87 -0.49 10.31
C LEU A 128 -3.00 -0.04 11.76
N GLN A 129 -3.24 1.25 11.99
CA GLN A 129 -3.66 1.75 13.28
C GLN A 129 -5.09 2.25 13.18
N ARG A 130 -6.02 1.68 13.96
CA ARG A 130 -7.43 2.09 13.99
C ARG A 130 -7.58 3.49 14.56
N THR A 131 -7.45 4.46 13.68
CA THR A 131 -7.45 5.90 13.98
C THR A 131 -8.19 6.68 12.92
N GLY A 132 -9.16 7.50 13.32
CA GLY A 132 -10.05 8.23 12.41
C GLY A 132 -11.21 7.40 11.84
N TRP A 133 -11.42 6.16 12.31
CA TRP A 133 -12.59 5.36 11.98
C TRP A 133 -12.97 4.39 13.10
N GLY A 134 -14.19 3.85 13.00
CA GLY A 134 -14.67 2.80 13.88
C GLY A 134 -14.69 3.25 15.35
N SER A 135 -14.08 2.45 16.23
CA SER A 135 -13.92 2.81 17.64
C SER A 135 -12.85 3.89 17.90
N ASP A 136 -12.00 4.19 16.91
CA ASP A 136 -10.91 5.18 17.03
C ASP A 136 -10.04 4.99 18.29
N ASP A 137 -9.76 3.73 18.62
CA ASP A 137 -9.11 3.34 19.89
C ASP A 137 -7.59 3.17 19.77
N GLY A 138 -7.01 3.48 18.61
CA GLY A 138 -5.58 3.38 18.38
C GLY A 138 -5.05 1.95 18.27
N THR A 139 -5.93 0.94 18.19
CA THR A 139 -5.51 -0.47 18.07
C THR A 139 -4.66 -0.68 16.83
N PHE A 140 -3.49 -1.31 17.00
CA PHE A 140 -2.65 -1.75 15.90
C PHE A 140 -3.12 -3.11 15.39
N ILE A 141 -3.24 -3.25 14.08
CA ILE A 141 -3.78 -4.43 13.40
C ILE A 141 -2.80 -4.84 12.31
N LEU A 142 -2.18 -6.01 12.50
CA LEU A 142 -1.35 -6.66 11.49
C LEU A 142 -2.23 -7.47 10.53
N TRP A 143 -2.14 -7.17 9.24
CA TRP A 143 -2.67 -7.97 8.15
C TRP A 143 -1.54 -8.69 7.42
N PHE A 144 -1.79 -9.92 6.97
CA PHE A 144 -0.88 -10.69 6.11
C PHE A 144 -1.64 -11.78 5.36
N ASN A 145 -1.03 -12.37 4.33
CA ASN A 145 -1.60 -13.54 3.64
C ASN A 145 -0.86 -14.84 3.99
N SER A 146 -1.62 -15.91 4.14
CA SER A 146 -1.16 -17.30 4.17
C SER A 146 -1.76 -18.05 2.98
N PRO A 147 -1.05 -18.17 1.85
CA PRO A 147 -1.57 -18.87 0.67
C PRO A 147 -1.90 -20.35 0.88
N ALA A 148 -1.35 -20.99 1.92
CA ALA A 148 -1.61 -22.39 2.22
C ALA A 148 -3.10 -22.65 2.57
N ASP A 149 -3.76 -21.70 3.24
CA ASP A 149 -5.20 -21.78 3.51
C ASP A 149 -6.01 -21.96 2.22
N TYR A 150 -5.82 -21.05 1.26
CA TYR A 150 -6.55 -21.12 0.00
C TYR A 150 -6.19 -22.38 -0.81
N ALA A 151 -4.92 -22.79 -0.80
CA ALA A 151 -4.49 -23.98 -1.53
C ALA A 151 -5.11 -25.27 -0.98
N ARG A 152 -5.35 -25.37 0.34
CA ARG A 152 -5.92 -26.57 0.95
C ARG A 152 -7.44 -26.68 0.80
N ASN A 153 -8.16 -25.59 0.98
CA ASN A 153 -9.62 -25.64 1.11
C ASN A 153 -10.35 -24.45 0.48
N HIS A 154 -9.66 -23.63 -0.33
CA HIS A 154 -10.19 -22.40 -0.91
C HIS A 154 -10.74 -21.40 0.12
N ALA A 155 -10.32 -21.50 1.38
CA ALA A 155 -10.60 -20.46 2.37
C ALA A 155 -9.86 -19.17 2.00
N ASN A 156 -10.38 -18.05 2.48
CA ASN A 156 -9.69 -16.76 2.42
C ASN A 156 -8.26 -16.89 2.97
N ALA A 157 -7.25 -16.42 2.24
CA ALA A 157 -5.85 -16.51 2.64
C ALA A 157 -5.43 -15.40 3.62
N TYR A 158 -6.21 -14.33 3.77
CA TYR A 158 -5.84 -13.22 4.65
C TYR A 158 -6.02 -13.57 6.12
N ASN A 159 -5.25 -12.90 6.97
CA ASN A 159 -5.26 -13.01 8.43
C ASN A 159 -5.15 -11.61 9.03
N ALA A 160 -5.85 -11.34 10.12
CA ALA A 160 -5.74 -10.10 10.88
C ALA A 160 -5.45 -10.39 12.36
N MET A 161 -4.47 -9.70 12.93
CA MET A 161 -4.07 -9.83 14.32
C MET A 161 -4.03 -8.47 15.01
N GLY A 162 -4.62 -8.36 16.20
CA GLY A 162 -4.42 -7.19 17.05
C GLY A 162 -3.04 -7.23 17.71
N CYS A 163 -2.42 -6.06 17.87
CA CYS A 163 -1.08 -5.88 18.41
C CYS A 163 -1.07 -4.89 19.58
N ASN A 164 -0.20 -5.13 20.56
CA ASN A 164 -0.04 -4.25 21.73
C ASN A 164 0.83 -3.00 21.46
N GLY A 165 1.16 -2.75 20.19
CA GLY A 165 1.91 -1.58 19.75
C GLY A 165 2.34 -1.71 18.28
N PRO A 166 2.96 -0.66 17.71
CA PRO A 166 3.44 -0.65 16.33
C PRO A 166 4.61 -1.61 16.10
N LEU A 167 5.31 -2.05 17.15
CA LEU A 167 6.37 -3.07 17.09
C LEU A 167 5.89 -4.44 17.57
N GLY A 168 4.58 -4.63 17.74
CA GLY A 168 4.01 -5.83 18.37
C GLY A 168 4.15 -5.82 19.89
N PRO A 169 4.08 -7.00 20.54
CA PRO A 169 3.72 -8.29 19.94
C PRO A 169 2.28 -8.28 19.40
N CYS A 170 2.01 -9.16 18.45
CA CYS A 170 0.73 -9.32 17.76
C CYS A 170 0.15 -10.72 18.00
N GLY A 171 -1.16 -10.85 17.85
CA GLY A 171 -1.87 -12.13 17.93
C GLY A 171 -2.29 -12.50 19.36
N PRO A 172 -2.96 -13.64 19.55
CA PRO A 172 -3.52 -14.02 20.86
C PRO A 172 -2.44 -14.20 21.95
N SER A 173 -1.24 -14.64 21.59
CA SER A 173 -0.10 -14.79 22.50
C SER A 173 0.40 -13.44 23.06
N ALA A 174 0.12 -12.33 22.38
CA ALA A 174 0.41 -10.99 22.89
C ALA A 174 -0.41 -10.64 24.13
N GLY A 175 -1.58 -11.29 24.32
CA GLY A 175 -2.47 -11.04 25.45
C GLY A 175 -3.06 -9.62 25.48
N PRO A 176 -3.76 -9.26 26.57
CA PRO A 176 -4.38 -7.95 26.70
C PRO A 176 -3.37 -6.78 26.58
N PRO A 177 -3.80 -5.59 26.12
CA PRO A 177 -5.20 -5.23 25.83
C PRO A 177 -5.69 -5.60 24.42
N HIS A 178 -4.81 -5.80 23.43
CA HIS A 178 -5.21 -5.88 22.02
C HIS A 178 -4.85 -7.21 21.33
N GLY A 179 -4.07 -8.08 21.97
CA GLY A 179 -3.70 -9.39 21.44
C GLY A 179 -4.94 -10.21 21.05
N SER A 180 -5.12 -10.40 19.74
CA SER A 180 -6.32 -11.01 19.16
C SER A 180 -6.03 -11.56 17.77
N TYR A 181 -6.92 -12.42 17.27
CA TYR A 181 -6.87 -12.97 15.92
C TYR A 181 -8.27 -12.99 15.32
N VAL A 182 -8.35 -12.63 14.04
CA VAL A 182 -9.54 -12.76 13.22
C VAL A 182 -9.14 -13.35 11.87
N LYS A 183 -9.81 -14.43 11.49
CA LYS A 183 -9.86 -14.85 10.09
C LYS A 183 -10.83 -13.92 9.37
N PRO A 184 -10.38 -13.02 8.47
CA PRO A 184 -11.24 -11.99 7.91
C PRO A 184 -12.39 -12.61 7.10
N SER A 185 -13.60 -12.15 7.37
CA SER A 185 -14.74 -12.36 6.47
C SER A 185 -14.69 -11.30 5.38
N LEU A 186 -14.61 -11.73 4.12
CA LEU A 186 -14.54 -10.88 2.93
C LEU A 186 -15.56 -11.37 1.92
N THR A 187 -16.08 -10.47 1.08
CA THR A 187 -17.07 -10.83 0.05
C THR A 187 -16.54 -10.52 -1.35
N ILE A 188 -15.83 -9.41 -1.50
CA ILE A 188 -15.27 -8.94 -2.77
C ILE A 188 -13.83 -9.42 -2.92
N CYS A 189 -13.07 -9.38 -1.83
CA CYS A 189 -11.69 -9.80 -1.72
C CYS A 189 -11.52 -11.20 -1.08
N ALA A 190 -12.57 -12.03 -1.10
CA ALA A 190 -12.51 -13.41 -0.61
C ALA A 190 -11.59 -14.28 -1.49
N ALA A 191 -10.28 -14.24 -1.22
CA ALA A 191 -9.29 -14.60 -2.23
C ALA A 191 -7.97 -15.08 -1.64
N ASN A 192 -7.00 -15.24 -2.53
CA ASN A 192 -5.58 -15.43 -2.24
C ASN A 192 -4.75 -14.66 -3.26
N GLY A 193 -3.80 -13.87 -2.76
CA GLY A 193 -2.88 -13.10 -3.57
C GLY A 193 -2.35 -11.91 -2.81
N ASP A 194 -1.50 -11.17 -3.49
CA ASP A 194 -0.90 -9.95 -2.99
C ASP A 194 -1.94 -8.89 -2.69
N PHE A 195 -1.67 -8.08 -1.67
CA PHE A 195 -2.58 -7.04 -1.25
C PHE A 195 -1.87 -5.80 -0.72
N GLY A 196 -2.63 -4.71 -0.72
CA GLY A 196 -2.28 -3.45 -0.09
C GLY A 196 -3.53 -2.74 0.39
N PHE A 197 -3.35 -1.51 0.85
CA PHE A 197 -4.45 -0.68 1.30
C PHE A 197 -4.44 0.66 0.59
N ILE A 198 -5.64 1.23 0.43
CA ILE A 198 -5.83 2.64 0.16
C ILE A 198 -6.33 3.26 1.47
N ALA A 199 -5.55 4.19 2.03
CA ALA A 199 -6.01 5.01 3.15
C ALA A 199 -7.20 5.87 2.69
N SER A 200 -8.25 5.95 3.51
CA SER A 200 -9.53 6.55 3.11
C SER A 200 -9.43 8.06 2.88
N ALA A 201 -10.19 8.58 1.91
CA ALA A 201 -10.47 10.02 1.82
C ALA A 201 -11.75 10.38 1.04
N THR A 202 -12.81 9.60 0.89
CA THR A 202 -13.52 8.67 1.78
C THR A 202 -14.75 8.20 0.99
N PRO A 203 -15.15 6.90 0.92
CA PRO A 203 -16.59 6.69 0.85
C PRO A 203 -17.10 5.68 1.88
N GLY A 204 -16.97 6.03 3.16
CA GLY A 204 -17.35 5.20 4.31
C GLY A 204 -16.37 5.31 5.49
N ALA A 205 -15.21 5.90 5.17
CA ALA A 205 -14.15 6.46 6.02
C ALA A 205 -13.26 5.41 6.65
N ARG A 206 -13.27 4.19 6.10
CA ARG A 206 -12.39 3.11 6.52
C ARG A 206 -11.35 2.87 5.43
N PRO A 207 -10.18 2.31 5.78
CA PRO A 207 -9.25 1.84 4.76
C PRO A 207 -9.92 0.80 3.85
N ALA A 208 -9.53 0.77 2.58
CA ALA A 208 -9.97 -0.28 1.66
C ALA A 208 -8.82 -1.21 1.31
N LEU A 209 -9.09 -2.51 1.42
CA LEU A 209 -8.23 -3.59 0.95
C LEU A 209 -8.23 -3.57 -0.57
N VAL A 210 -7.05 -3.58 -1.18
CA VAL A 210 -6.89 -3.88 -2.61
C VAL A 210 -6.23 -5.24 -2.71
N CYS A 211 -6.90 -6.19 -3.36
CA CYS A 211 -6.49 -7.59 -3.36
C CYS A 211 -6.34 -8.13 -4.78
N THR A 212 -5.32 -8.96 -4.97
CA THR A 212 -5.13 -9.74 -6.20
C THR A 212 -5.96 -11.01 -6.14
N MET A 213 -6.79 -11.22 -7.16
CA MET A 213 -7.70 -12.37 -7.23
C MET A 213 -7.02 -13.58 -7.88
N PRO A 214 -7.21 -14.80 -7.33
CA PRO A 214 -6.62 -16.01 -7.88
C PRO A 214 -7.18 -16.33 -9.27
N GLY A 215 -6.39 -17.01 -10.09
CA GLY A 215 -6.76 -17.38 -11.46
C GLY A 215 -6.43 -16.27 -12.46
N SER A 216 -7.28 -15.24 -12.57
CA SER A 216 -7.06 -14.15 -13.53
C SER A 216 -5.99 -13.15 -13.11
N ALA A 217 -5.61 -13.11 -11.83
CA ALA A 217 -4.76 -12.05 -11.28
C ALA A 217 -5.32 -10.66 -11.61
N ALA A 218 -6.64 -10.51 -11.45
CA ALA A 218 -7.33 -9.23 -11.49
C ALA A 218 -7.27 -8.55 -10.11
N LEU A 219 -7.49 -7.24 -10.05
CA LEU A 219 -7.59 -6.53 -8.77
C LEU A 219 -9.04 -6.28 -8.39
N ASN A 220 -9.34 -6.49 -7.11
CA ASN A 220 -10.59 -6.10 -6.47
C ASN A 220 -10.28 -5.12 -5.33
N ILE A 221 -11.29 -4.35 -4.92
CA ILE A 221 -11.22 -3.41 -3.80
C ILE A 221 -12.39 -3.71 -2.87
N GLU A 222 -12.16 -3.83 -1.57
CA GLU A 222 -13.21 -3.98 -0.54
C GLU A 222 -12.93 -3.04 0.64
N GLU A 223 -13.91 -2.23 1.05
CA GLU A 223 -13.77 -1.42 2.26
C GLU A 223 -13.75 -2.32 3.50
N LEU A 224 -12.86 -2.01 4.44
CA LEU A 224 -12.81 -2.74 5.69
C LEU A 224 -14.04 -2.44 6.56
N ASN A 225 -14.42 -3.37 7.41
CA ASN A 225 -15.46 -3.17 8.43
C ASN A 225 -14.98 -2.21 9.54
N THR A 226 -15.91 -1.83 10.42
CA THR A 226 -15.64 -0.87 11.53
C THR A 226 -14.47 -1.27 12.43
N TRP A 227 -14.17 -2.56 12.51
CA TRP A 227 -13.08 -3.09 13.33
C TRP A 227 -11.74 -3.15 12.57
N GLY A 228 -11.72 -3.00 11.24
CA GLY A 228 -10.50 -3.07 10.44
C GLY A 228 -9.92 -4.49 10.32
N VAL A 229 -10.72 -5.54 10.55
CA VAL A 229 -10.28 -6.96 10.58
C VAL A 229 -11.08 -7.86 9.63
N GLY A 230 -11.86 -7.26 8.73
CA GLY A 230 -12.69 -7.92 7.73
C GLY A 230 -13.25 -6.89 6.75
N GLY A 231 -13.97 -7.34 5.74
CA GLY A 231 -14.64 -6.48 4.77
C GLY A 231 -16.05 -6.12 5.22
N ASP A 232 -16.60 -5.06 4.66
CA ASP A 232 -18.00 -4.68 4.83
C ASP A 232 -18.90 -5.05 3.63
N GLY A 233 -18.34 -5.68 2.59
CA GLY A 233 -19.04 -6.07 1.37
C GLY A 233 -19.21 -4.95 0.34
N THR A 234 -18.65 -3.76 0.57
CA THR A 234 -18.70 -2.62 -0.36
C THR A 234 -17.38 -2.47 -1.10
N GLY A 235 -17.41 -2.25 -2.42
CA GLY A 235 -16.20 -2.09 -3.20
C GLY A 235 -16.36 -2.34 -4.69
N VAL A 236 -15.26 -2.78 -5.34
CA VAL A 236 -15.14 -2.94 -6.79
C VAL A 236 -14.60 -4.32 -7.12
N GLN A 237 -15.23 -5.01 -8.06
CA GLN A 237 -14.70 -6.21 -8.69
C GLN A 237 -14.13 -5.89 -10.07
N GLY A 238 -12.95 -6.42 -10.40
CA GLY A 238 -12.33 -6.24 -11.72
C GLY A 238 -11.95 -4.80 -12.01
N VAL A 239 -11.12 -4.20 -11.16
CA VAL A 239 -10.61 -2.83 -11.29
C VAL A 239 -10.09 -2.60 -12.71
N ALA A 240 -10.73 -1.65 -13.41
CA ALA A 240 -10.43 -1.27 -14.79
C ALA A 240 -10.37 -2.44 -15.81
N GLY A 241 -10.99 -3.59 -15.52
CA GLY A 241 -10.90 -4.79 -16.36
C GLY A 241 -9.50 -5.39 -16.46
N LEU A 242 -8.61 -5.08 -15.50
CA LEU A 242 -7.24 -5.56 -15.49
C LEU A 242 -7.15 -7.04 -15.09
N ALA A 243 -6.14 -7.72 -15.60
CA ALA A 243 -5.79 -9.10 -15.31
C ALA A 243 -4.29 -9.31 -15.51
N HIS A 244 -3.75 -10.42 -14.99
CA HIS A 244 -2.32 -10.76 -15.03
C HIS A 244 -1.46 -9.71 -14.33
N ILE A 245 -1.93 -9.18 -13.20
CA ILE A 245 -1.26 -8.15 -12.39
C ILE A 245 -1.28 -8.52 -10.90
N GLU A 246 -0.37 -7.98 -10.10
CA GLU A 246 -0.32 -8.23 -8.65
C GLU A 246 0.32 -7.06 -7.88
N SER A 247 0.70 -7.26 -6.62
CA SER A 247 1.37 -6.25 -5.79
C SER A 247 0.64 -4.88 -5.70
N PRO A 248 -0.66 -4.84 -5.39
CA PRO A 248 -1.38 -3.58 -5.43
C PRO A 248 -1.05 -2.68 -4.23
N GLY A 249 -1.08 -1.38 -4.48
CA GLY A 249 -1.11 -0.34 -3.45
C GLY A 249 -1.68 0.95 -4.01
N GLY A 250 -2.25 1.80 -3.17
CA GLY A 250 -2.81 3.05 -3.67
C GLY A 250 -3.01 4.11 -2.60
N TRP A 251 -3.38 5.29 -3.05
CA TRP A 251 -3.66 6.43 -2.19
C TRP A 251 -4.74 7.32 -2.82
N TYR A 252 -5.26 8.24 -2.02
CA TYR A 252 -6.02 9.37 -2.54
C TYR A 252 -5.08 10.55 -2.74
N ASP A 253 -4.96 11.01 -3.97
CA ASP A 253 -4.23 12.21 -4.31
C ASP A 253 -5.15 13.43 -4.14
N ALA A 254 -4.93 14.19 -3.07
CA ALA A 254 -5.77 15.33 -2.73
C ALA A 254 -5.61 16.50 -3.71
N ALA A 255 -4.42 16.68 -4.29
CA ALA A 255 -4.16 17.74 -5.27
C ALA A 255 -4.88 17.46 -6.59
N ALA A 256 -4.88 16.22 -7.04
CA ALA A 256 -5.54 15.77 -8.26
C ALA A 256 -7.01 15.34 -8.07
N GLY A 257 -7.49 15.33 -6.82
CA GLY A 257 -8.86 14.98 -6.43
C GLY A 257 -9.29 13.57 -6.83
N ARG A 258 -8.38 12.59 -6.75
CA ARG A 258 -8.60 11.25 -7.31
C ARG A 258 -7.86 10.15 -6.56
N TYR A 259 -8.38 8.93 -6.67
CA TYR A 259 -7.68 7.73 -6.24
C TYR A 259 -6.70 7.28 -7.31
N VAL A 260 -5.52 6.86 -6.86
CA VAL A 260 -4.44 6.31 -7.69
C VAL A 260 -4.06 4.96 -7.12
N LEU A 261 -3.96 3.98 -8.01
CA LEU A 261 -3.53 2.62 -7.71
C LEU A 261 -2.33 2.27 -8.57
N THR A 262 -1.32 1.66 -7.98
CA THR A 262 -0.18 1.04 -8.67
C THR A 262 -0.17 -0.46 -8.43
N TYR A 263 0.46 -1.19 -9.36
CA TYR A 263 0.54 -2.65 -9.35
C TYR A 263 1.65 -3.14 -10.27
N SER A 264 2.09 -4.38 -10.08
CA SER A 264 3.01 -5.08 -10.98
C SER A 264 2.26 -5.49 -12.26
N ASP A 265 2.82 -5.18 -13.43
CA ASP A 265 2.31 -5.59 -14.74
C ASP A 265 3.47 -6.15 -15.60
N ALA A 266 3.57 -7.46 -15.80
CA ALA A 266 2.64 -8.51 -15.36
C ALA A 266 2.80 -8.89 -13.87
N ASN A 267 1.98 -9.84 -13.40
CA ASN A 267 2.23 -10.56 -12.16
C ASN A 267 3.47 -11.46 -12.31
N CYS A 268 4.41 -11.38 -11.36
CA CYS A 268 5.61 -12.18 -11.31
C CYS A 268 6.26 -12.20 -9.92
N GLY A 269 6.06 -13.29 -9.18
CA GLY A 269 6.76 -13.51 -7.90
C GLY A 269 8.28 -13.55 -8.07
N TYR A 270 8.98 -12.72 -7.30
CA TYR A 270 10.45 -12.60 -7.24
C TYR A 270 11.13 -12.19 -8.56
N CYS A 271 10.40 -11.50 -9.45
CA CYS A 271 11.05 -10.95 -10.65
C CYS A 271 12.05 -9.84 -10.29
N THR A 272 13.24 -9.89 -10.91
CA THR A 272 14.34 -8.92 -10.75
C THR A 272 14.15 -7.64 -11.60
N GLY A 273 12.90 -7.24 -11.81
CA GLY A 273 12.52 -6.20 -12.77
C GLY A 273 11.17 -6.51 -13.42
N THR A 274 10.15 -5.77 -13.05
CA THR A 274 8.80 -5.89 -13.63
C THR A 274 8.21 -4.50 -13.83
N GLY A 275 7.25 -4.37 -14.76
CA GLY A 275 6.60 -3.08 -14.99
C GLY A 275 5.76 -2.65 -13.79
N THR A 276 5.76 -1.36 -13.46
CA THR A 276 4.72 -0.76 -12.61
C THR A 276 3.65 -0.15 -13.50
N GLY A 277 2.43 -0.68 -13.38
CA GLY A 277 1.22 -0.14 -13.99
C GLY A 277 0.46 0.80 -13.05
N TYR A 278 -0.51 1.55 -13.59
CA TYR A 278 -1.42 2.34 -12.76
C TYR A 278 -2.87 2.34 -13.27
N ALA A 279 -3.79 2.57 -12.33
CA ALA A 279 -5.21 2.86 -12.57
C ALA A 279 -5.66 4.03 -11.70
N THR A 280 -6.71 4.74 -12.12
CA THR A 280 -7.26 5.87 -11.36
C THR A 280 -8.78 5.89 -11.35
N ALA A 281 -9.37 6.52 -10.33
CA ALA A 281 -10.81 6.74 -10.22
C ALA A 281 -11.12 8.06 -9.48
N PRO A 282 -12.22 8.75 -9.82
CA PRO A 282 -12.66 9.93 -9.06
C PRO A 282 -13.31 9.58 -7.71
N SER A 283 -13.68 8.31 -7.49
CA SER A 283 -14.26 7.78 -6.27
C SER A 283 -13.74 6.36 -6.03
N LEU A 284 -13.56 5.95 -4.78
CA LEU A 284 -13.01 4.63 -4.42
C LEU A 284 -13.86 3.49 -4.98
N TYR A 285 -15.18 3.67 -5.01
CA TYR A 285 -16.15 2.73 -5.59
C TYR A 285 -16.63 3.13 -6.99
N GLY A 286 -16.03 4.19 -7.54
CA GLY A 286 -16.35 4.67 -8.86
C GLY A 286 -15.76 3.78 -9.96
N THR A 287 -15.95 4.20 -11.20
CA THR A 287 -15.33 3.56 -12.35
C THR A 287 -13.83 3.80 -12.33
N TRP A 288 -13.07 2.73 -12.11
CA TRP A 288 -11.63 2.71 -12.28
C TRP A 288 -11.25 2.62 -13.74
N THR A 289 -10.19 3.33 -14.12
CA THR A 289 -9.69 3.38 -15.49
C THR A 289 -8.18 3.16 -15.51
N ALA A 290 -7.73 2.36 -16.47
CA ALA A 290 -6.32 2.19 -16.80
C ALA A 290 -6.15 2.52 -18.29
N PRO A 291 -5.12 3.29 -18.70
CA PRO A 291 -4.92 3.63 -20.09
C PRO A 291 -4.70 2.38 -20.95
N VAL A 292 -5.49 2.26 -22.02
CA VAL A 292 -5.27 1.25 -23.05
C VAL A 292 -4.24 1.75 -24.05
N ASN A 293 -3.41 0.85 -24.56
CA ASN A 293 -2.58 1.17 -25.73
C ASN A 293 -3.38 0.96 -27.02
N LEU A 294 -3.27 1.87 -27.98
CA LEU A 294 -3.93 1.78 -29.29
C LEU A 294 -2.87 1.61 -30.39
N GLY A 295 -3.15 0.76 -31.37
CA GLY A 295 -2.30 0.55 -32.54
C GLY A 295 -2.16 -0.92 -32.93
N PHE A 296 -1.86 -1.19 -34.20
CA PHE A 296 -1.66 -2.56 -34.69
C PHE A 296 -0.36 -3.15 -34.11
N GLY A 297 -0.47 -4.31 -33.46
CA GLY A 297 0.67 -5.04 -32.89
C GLY A 297 1.30 -4.42 -31.63
N GLN A 298 0.68 -3.37 -31.05
CA GLN A 298 1.19 -2.73 -29.85
C GLN A 298 0.83 -3.53 -28.59
N PRO A 299 1.71 -3.60 -27.56
CA PRO A 299 1.38 -4.28 -26.32
C PRO A 299 0.23 -3.55 -25.62
N ALA A 300 -0.78 -4.29 -25.20
CA ALA A 300 -2.03 -3.74 -24.66
C ALA A 300 -1.82 -2.84 -23.42
N ASN A 301 -0.74 -3.07 -22.67
CA ASN A 301 -0.37 -2.38 -21.44
C ASN A 301 0.55 -1.16 -21.64
N GLY A 302 1.00 -0.88 -22.86
CA GLY A 302 2.10 0.08 -23.10
C GLY A 302 1.85 1.52 -22.63
N ARG A 303 0.60 1.93 -22.39
CA ARG A 303 0.27 3.27 -21.85
C ARG A 303 0.05 3.31 -20.34
N ARG A 304 -0.33 2.19 -19.73
CA ARG A 304 -0.55 2.09 -18.28
C ARG A 304 0.72 1.73 -17.52
N VAL A 305 1.69 1.08 -18.16
CA VAL A 305 3.02 0.84 -17.57
C VAL A 305 3.82 2.13 -17.65
N PHE A 306 4.02 2.78 -16.50
CA PHE A 306 4.74 4.06 -16.41
C PHE A 306 6.21 3.89 -15.99
N SER A 307 6.56 2.75 -15.42
CA SER A 307 7.94 2.31 -15.19
C SER A 307 8.10 0.89 -15.71
N ALA A 308 9.02 0.66 -16.64
CA ALA A 308 9.13 -0.64 -17.33
C ALA A 308 9.79 -1.73 -16.47
N ASN A 309 10.62 -1.35 -15.50
CA ASN A 309 11.41 -2.29 -14.68
C ASN A 309 11.36 -1.98 -13.18
N SER A 310 10.57 -0.99 -12.75
CA SER A 310 10.41 -0.60 -11.34
C SER A 310 11.76 -0.47 -10.63
N CYS A 311 12.66 0.35 -11.19
CA CYS A 311 14.02 0.55 -10.65
C CYS A 311 14.85 -0.74 -10.48
N GLY A 312 14.58 -1.77 -11.30
CA GLY A 312 15.27 -3.06 -11.24
C GLY A 312 14.66 -4.05 -10.25
N GLY A 313 13.44 -3.81 -9.76
CA GLY A 313 12.73 -4.69 -8.85
C GLY A 313 11.28 -4.95 -9.24
N GLN A 314 10.49 -5.35 -8.25
CA GLN A 314 9.05 -5.53 -8.35
C GLN A 314 8.35 -4.49 -7.46
N PRO A 315 7.33 -3.76 -7.95
CA PRO A 315 6.53 -2.92 -7.06
C PRO A 315 5.78 -3.82 -6.08
N ARG A 316 5.55 -3.35 -4.85
CA ARG A 316 4.88 -4.13 -3.80
C ARG A 316 3.59 -3.50 -3.29
N THR A 317 3.70 -2.27 -2.80
CA THR A 317 2.58 -1.50 -2.27
C THR A 317 2.95 -0.01 -2.24
N VAL A 318 2.01 0.84 -1.79
CA VAL A 318 2.23 2.28 -1.60
C VAL A 318 2.32 2.59 -0.11
N SER A 319 3.40 3.25 0.30
CA SER A 319 3.58 3.82 1.64
C SER A 319 3.22 5.31 1.61
N LEU A 320 2.21 5.73 2.36
CA LEU A 320 1.88 7.14 2.52
C LEU A 320 2.55 7.67 3.80
N MET A 321 3.52 8.57 3.63
CA MET A 321 4.35 9.09 4.72
C MET A 321 4.45 10.61 4.57
N ASP A 322 4.08 11.35 5.61
CA ASP A 322 4.13 12.83 5.61
C ASP A 322 3.39 13.48 4.43
N GLY A 323 2.28 12.86 4.00
CA GLY A 323 1.49 13.31 2.85
C GLY A 323 2.07 12.92 1.49
N GLN A 324 3.27 12.35 1.43
CA GLN A 324 3.90 11.86 0.21
C GLN A 324 3.65 10.35 0.03
N ALA A 325 3.18 9.96 -1.16
CA ALA A 325 3.10 8.56 -1.55
C ALA A 325 4.46 8.05 -2.04
N PHE A 326 4.89 6.87 -1.59
CA PHE A 326 6.09 6.19 -2.05
C PHE A 326 5.73 4.81 -2.58
N GLN A 327 6.24 4.46 -3.75
CA GLN A 327 6.24 3.10 -4.25
C GLN A 327 7.28 2.30 -3.47
N GLY A 328 6.83 1.30 -2.69
CA GLY A 328 7.72 0.26 -2.19
C GLY A 328 8.08 -0.69 -3.32
N ILE A 329 9.37 -0.97 -3.48
CA ILE A 329 9.92 -1.84 -4.52
C ILE A 329 10.89 -2.81 -3.85
N ASP A 330 10.64 -4.11 -4.02
CA ASP A 330 11.58 -5.15 -3.63
C ASP A 330 12.53 -5.44 -4.80
N LEU A 331 13.83 -5.33 -4.53
CA LEU A 331 14.92 -5.67 -5.44
C LEU A 331 15.20 -7.18 -5.32
N TRP A 332 14.21 -7.99 -5.70
CA TRP A 332 14.31 -9.44 -5.68
C TRP A 332 15.53 -9.94 -6.45
N THR A 333 16.07 -11.06 -5.99
CA THR A 333 17.22 -11.73 -6.61
C THR A 333 16.80 -12.81 -7.61
N GLY A 334 15.52 -13.18 -7.63
CA GLY A 334 14.98 -14.24 -8.47
C GLY A 334 15.26 -15.63 -7.92
N SER A 335 15.56 -15.71 -6.62
CA SER A 335 15.88 -16.96 -5.94
C SER A 335 14.80 -17.31 -4.92
N ARG A 336 14.70 -18.59 -4.55
CA ARG A 336 13.65 -19.00 -3.59
C ARG A 336 13.86 -18.38 -2.20
N ASN A 337 15.10 -18.08 -1.83
CA ASN A 337 15.45 -17.40 -0.57
C ASN A 337 15.88 -15.97 -0.88
N GLU A 338 15.06 -15.01 -0.49
CA GLU A 338 15.29 -13.60 -0.82
C GLU A 338 16.02 -12.82 0.30
N THR A 339 16.84 -13.49 1.13
CA THR A 339 17.59 -12.80 2.21
C THR A 339 18.47 -11.67 1.69
N ALA A 340 18.96 -11.80 0.45
CA ALA A 340 19.84 -10.81 -0.19
C ALA A 340 19.07 -9.73 -0.98
N ALA A 341 17.74 -9.80 -1.06
CA ALA A 341 16.95 -8.78 -1.73
C ALA A 341 16.99 -7.46 -0.97
N GLY A 342 17.07 -6.36 -1.71
CA GLY A 342 16.94 -5.02 -1.16
C GLY A 342 15.49 -4.55 -1.18
N ALA A 343 15.20 -3.50 -0.41
CA ALA A 343 13.94 -2.78 -0.53
C ALA A 343 14.23 -1.28 -0.70
N ILE A 344 13.63 -0.67 -1.72
CA ILE A 344 13.73 0.77 -1.98
C ILE A 344 12.34 1.39 -1.98
N PHE A 345 12.28 2.65 -1.57
CA PHE A 345 11.07 3.46 -1.56
C PHE A 345 11.30 4.68 -2.42
N VAL A 346 10.52 4.78 -3.49
CA VAL A 346 10.66 5.83 -4.50
C VAL A 346 9.41 6.71 -4.45
N PRO A 347 9.53 8.04 -4.33
CA PRO A 347 8.38 8.93 -4.33
C PRO A 347 7.57 8.78 -5.62
N LEU A 348 6.25 8.81 -5.47
CA LEU A 348 5.30 8.85 -6.56
C LEU A 348 4.78 10.27 -6.73
N THR A 349 4.92 10.82 -7.93
CA THR A 349 4.37 12.13 -8.28
C THR A 349 3.24 11.96 -9.26
N PHE A 350 2.04 12.43 -8.89
CA PHE A 350 0.88 12.44 -9.78
C PHE A 350 0.65 13.83 -10.36
N GLY A 351 0.80 13.97 -11.67
CA GLY A 351 0.60 15.19 -12.44
C GLY A 351 -0.45 15.03 -13.54
N THR A 352 -0.44 15.95 -14.50
CA THR A 352 -1.30 15.89 -15.67
C THR A 352 -0.68 15.01 -16.76
N ALA A 353 -1.45 14.06 -17.29
CA ALA A 353 -1.03 13.31 -18.47
C ALA A 353 -0.89 14.25 -19.68
N THR A 354 0.06 13.96 -20.57
CA THR A 354 0.17 14.66 -21.86
C THR A 354 -0.12 13.71 -23.01
N GLY A 355 -0.89 14.18 -23.99
CA GLY A 355 -1.34 13.38 -25.12
C GLY A 355 -2.55 12.50 -24.79
N THR A 356 -3.26 12.04 -25.83
CA THR A 356 -4.48 11.25 -25.77
C THR A 356 -4.36 10.05 -26.71
N PRO A 357 -5.05 8.93 -26.48
CA PRO A 357 -5.13 7.87 -27.48
C PRO A 357 -5.62 8.37 -28.84
N GLY A 358 -4.77 8.25 -29.86
CA GLY A 358 -5.10 8.59 -31.25
C GLY A 358 -4.83 10.03 -31.69
N ASP A 359 -4.30 10.91 -30.82
CA ASP A 359 -4.07 12.32 -31.16
C ASP A 359 -2.74 12.61 -31.90
N GLY A 360 -1.90 11.59 -32.11
CA GLY A 360 -0.59 11.72 -32.74
C GLY A 360 0.50 12.36 -31.86
N GLY A 361 0.17 12.73 -30.61
CA GLY A 361 1.10 13.29 -29.64
C GLY A 361 1.90 12.24 -28.88
N VAL A 362 2.96 12.69 -28.20
CA VAL A 362 3.74 11.83 -27.29
C VAL A 362 2.96 11.62 -26.00
N TRP A 363 2.55 10.38 -25.76
CA TRP A 363 1.95 9.99 -24.49
C TRP A 363 2.97 10.08 -23.36
N ARG A 364 2.64 10.82 -22.28
CA ARG A 364 3.36 10.75 -21.01
C ARG A 364 2.37 10.40 -19.90
N PRO A 365 2.64 9.36 -19.11
CA PRO A 365 1.77 9.01 -17.99
C PRO A 365 1.73 10.19 -16.99
N PRO A 366 0.61 10.38 -16.29
CA PRO A 366 0.48 11.34 -15.20
C PRO A 366 1.29 10.91 -13.97
N LEU A 367 1.87 9.72 -13.96
CA LEU A 367 2.59 9.17 -12.83
C LEU A 367 4.06 9.03 -13.19
N THR A 368 4.94 9.53 -12.31
CA THR A 368 6.39 9.35 -12.42
C THR A 368 6.95 8.76 -11.13
N LEU A 369 8.02 7.98 -11.29
CA LEU A 369 8.92 7.58 -10.23
C LEU A 369 10.33 7.75 -10.78
N ASP A 370 11.22 8.34 -10.00
CA ASP A 370 12.59 8.61 -10.40
C ASP A 370 13.54 7.74 -9.57
N CYS A 371 14.12 6.75 -10.25
CA CYS A 371 15.29 6.01 -9.78
C CYS A 371 16.54 6.86 -10.05
#